data_AF-A0A2U2DNZ7-F1
#
_entry.id   AF-A0A2U2DNZ7-F1
#
_cell.length_a   1.000
_cell.length_b   1.000
_cell.length_c   1.000
_cell.angle_alpha   90.00
_cell.angle_beta   90.00
_cell.angle_gamma   90.00
#
_symmetry.space_group_name_H-M   'P 1'
#
loop_
_entity.id
_entity.type
_entity.pdbx_description
1 polymer ?
#
loop_
_entity_poly.entity_id
_entity_poly.type
_entity_poly.pdbx_seq_one_letter_code
_entity_poly.pdbx_strand_id
1 'polypeptide(L)' 'MPTLFRFLFVCGMIAGVIYGVMFALVLFVEPRERDVTVRIPSERLNPVQQTEKQAEQ' A
#
# COMPACT_ATOMS: atom_id res chain seq x y z
N MET A 1 35.46 17.52 -23.04
CA MET A 1 34.30 18.31 -22.58
C MET A 1 33.53 17.48 -21.55
N PRO A 2 33.65 17.77 -20.24
CA PRO A 2 33.12 16.94 -19.15
C PRO A 2 31.59 17.07 -18.96
N THR A 3 30.79 17.11 -20.03
CA THR A 3 29.33 17.33 -19.94
C THR A 3 28.56 16.05 -19.58
N LEU A 4 28.92 14.91 -20.18
CA LEU A 4 28.27 13.63 -19.91
C LEU A 4 28.55 13.11 -18.49
N PHE A 5 29.80 13.22 -18.03
CA PHE A 5 30.15 12.80 -16.67
C PHE A 5 29.43 13.64 -15.61
N ARG A 6 29.32 14.97 -15.80
CA ARG A 6 28.55 15.84 -14.91
C ARG A 6 27.07 15.45 -14.88
N PHE A 7 26.49 15.12 -16.04
CA PHE A 7 25.12 14.64 -16.12
C PHE A 7 24.91 13.34 -15.34
N LEU A 8 25.76 12.33 -15.59
CA LEU A 8 25.70 11.05 -14.87
C LEU A 8 25.91 11.21 -13.37
N PHE A 9 26.82 12.10 -12.96
CA PHE A 9 27.05 12.39 -11.54
C PHE A 9 25.79 12.96 -10.88
N VAL A 10 25.11 13.91 -11.53
CA VAL A 10 23.84 14.45 -11.04
C VAL A 10 22.77 13.36 -10.95
N CYS A 11 22.62 12.53 -11.98
CA CYS A 11 21.66 11.42 -11.95
C CYS A 11 21.98 10.42 -10.83
N GLY A 12 23.25 10.05 -10.68
CA GLY A 12 23.70 9.14 -9.63
C GLY A 12 23.47 9.72 -8.23
N MET A 13 23.69 11.02 -8.06
CA MET A 13 23.44 11.70 -6.78
C MET A 13 21.95 11.72 -6.44
N ILE A 14 21.08 12.01 -7.42
CA ILE A 14 19.61 11.97 -7.23
C ILE A 14 19.17 10.55 -6.87
N ALA A 15 19.62 9.54 -7.62
CA ALA A 15 19.29 8.15 -7.35
C ALA A 15 19.78 7.72 -5.96
N GLY A 16 20.99 8.12 -5.58
CA GLY A 16 21.58 7.86 -4.27
C GLY A 16 20.79 8.51 -3.14
N VAL A 17 20.31 9.75 -3.32
CA VAL A 17 19.46 10.43 -2.33
C VAL A 17 18.11 9.73 -2.20
N ILE A 18 17.44 9.41 -3.31
CA ILE A 18 16.15 8.71 -3.28
C ILE A 18 16.29 7.36 -2.57
N TYR A 19 17.31 6.58 -2.94
CA TYR A 19 17.56 5.29 -2.32
C TYR A 19 17.94 5.44 -0.83
N GLY A 20 18.77 6.43 -0.50
CA GLY A 20 19.17 6.73 0.88
C GLY A 20 17.99 7.11 1.76
N VAL A 21 17.04 7.91 1.24
CA VAL A 21 15.80 8.22 1.94
C VAL A 21 14.97 6.96 2.15
N MET A 22 14.79 6.13 1.12
CA MET A 22 14.03 4.88 1.25
C MET A 22 14.67 3.93 2.27
N PHE A 23 15.99 3.81 2.25
CA PHE A 23 16.77 3.02 3.20
C PHE A 23 16.65 3.54 4.63
N ALA A 24 16.72 4.86 4.81
CA ALA A 24 16.52 5.50 6.11
C ALA A 24 15.12 5.23 6.67
N LEU A 25 14.07 5.29 5.84
CA LEU A 25 12.72 4.95 6.28
C LEU A 25 12.63 3.50 6.78
N VAL A 26 13.26 2.55 6.07
CA VAL A 26 13.26 1.15 6.48
C VAL A 26 13.97 0.94 7.83
N LEU A 27 15.08 1.64 8.08
CA LEU A 27 15.85 1.46 9.31
C LEU A 27 15.28 2.21 10.51
N PHE A 28 14.69 3.39 10.29
CA PHE A 28 14.28 4.29 11.37
C PHE A 28 12.77 4.34 11.61
N VAL A 29 11.95 3.78 10.71
CA VAL A 29 10.49 3.78 10.84
C VAL A 29 9.98 2.38 11.12
N GLU A 30 9.34 2.22 12.28
CA GLU A 30 8.64 0.99 12.63
C GLU A 30 7.25 0.96 11.96
N PRO A 31 6.93 -0.09 11.19
CA PRO A 31 5.60 -0.25 10.61
C PRO A 31 4.56 -0.51 11.71
N ARG A 32 3.44 0.21 11.67
CA ARG A 32 2.32 0.01 12.60
C ARG A 32 1.31 -0.96 12.01
N GLU A 33 0.98 -2.00 12.77
CA GLU A 33 -0.14 -2.88 12.44
C GLU A 33 -1.46 -2.14 12.68
N ARG A 34 -2.38 -2.21 11.71
CA ARG A 34 -3.71 -1.63 11.80
C ARG A 34 -4.74 -2.73 11.61
N ASP A 35 -5.66 -2.84 12.57
CA ASP A 35 -6.82 -3.69 12.41
C ASP A 35 -7.69 -3.19 11.25
N VAL A 36 -7.83 -4.01 10.21
CA VAL A 36 -8.69 -3.74 9.06
C VAL A 36 -10.01 -4.49 9.28
N THR A 37 -10.99 -3.83 9.88
CA THR A 37 -12.34 -4.39 10.01
C THR A 37 -13.09 -4.22 8.68
N VAL A 38 -13.21 -5.31 7.93
CA VAL A 38 -14.08 -5.35 6.75
C VAL A 38 -15.50 -5.67 7.22
N ARG A 39 -16.45 -4.78 6.94
CA ARG A 39 -17.87 -5.05 7.21
C ARG A 39 -18.36 -6.11 6.22
N ILE A 40 -18.53 -7.35 6.70
CA ILE A 40 -19.07 -8.43 5.89
C ILE A 40 -20.59 -8.20 5.72
N PRO A 41 -21.11 -8.07 4.49
CA PRO A 41 -22.55 -7.97 4.26
C PRO A 41 -23.26 -9.26 4.71
N SER A 42 -24.36 -9.11 5.43
CA SER A 42 -25.20 -10.22 5.93
C SER A 42 -25.73 -11.13 4.81
N GLU A 43 -25.95 -10.59 3.62
CA GLU A 43 -26.32 -11.31 2.39
C GLU A 43 -25.36 -12.46 2.03
N ARG A 44 -24.08 -12.34 2.41
CA ARG A 44 -23.06 -13.35 2.12
C ARG A 44 -22.90 -14.38 3.24
N LEU A 45 -23.30 -14.01 4.46
CA LEU A 45 -23.15 -14.84 5.66
C LEU A 45 -24.34 -15.78 5.86
N ASN A 46 -25.52 -15.41 5.39
CA ASN A 46 -26.71 -16.22 5.59
C ASN A 46 -27.56 -16.33 4.31
N PRO A 47 -27.14 -17.14 3.33
CA PRO A 47 -27.80 -17.29 2.03
C PRO A 47 -29.18 -17.97 2.08
N VAL A 48 -29.65 -18.42 3.26
CA VAL A 48 -30.90 -19.21 3.38
C VAL A 48 -32.07 -18.41 3.98
N GLN A 49 -31.85 -17.45 4.90
CA GLN A 49 -32.99 -16.72 5.53
C GLN A 49 -33.60 -15.61 4.67
N GLN A 50 -32.90 -15.08 3.66
CA GLN A 50 -33.48 -14.03 2.79
C GLN A 50 -34.46 -14.58 1.77
N THR A 51 -34.20 -15.78 1.23
CA THR A 51 -35.12 -16.45 0.30
C THR A 51 -36.44 -16.81 0.98
N GLU A 52 -36.42 -17.12 2.28
CA GLU A 52 -37.62 -17.44 3.06
C GLU A 52 -38.39 -16.19 3.49
N LYS A 53 -37.71 -15.12 3.93
CA LYS A 53 -38.37 -13.86 4.35
C LYS A 53 -38.93 -13.03 3.21
N GLN A 54 -38.42 -13.18 1.99
CA GLN A 54 -38.89 -12.48 0.80
C GLN A 54 -40.00 -13.26 0.05
N ALA A 55 -40.16 -14.55 0.31
CA ALA A 55 -41.29 -15.34 -0.17
C ALA A 55 -42.56 -15.16 0.69
N GLU A 56 -42.41 -14.61 1.90
CA GLU A 56 -43.51 -14.33 2.84
C GLU A 56 -43.95 -12.85 2.84
N GLN A 57 -43.24 -11.96 2.13
CA GLN A 57 -43.64 -10.55 1.93
C GLN A 57 -44.34 -10.29 0.60
#